data_AF-A0A1E4CC56-F1
#
_entry.id   AF-A0A1E4CC56-F1
#
_cell.length_a   1.000
_cell.length_b   1.000
_cell.length_c   1.000
_cell.angle_alpha   90.00
_cell.angle_beta   90.00
_cell.angle_gamma   90.00
#
_symmetry.space_group_name_H-M   'P 1'
#
loop_
_entity.id
_entity.type
_entity.pdbx_description
1 polymer ?
#
loop_
_entity_poly.entity_id
_entity_poly.type
_entity_poly.pdbx_seq_one_letter_code
_entity_poly.pdbx_strand_id
1 'polypeptide(L)' 'MQDRKLTPDMVPVIKLARRQKYNYARIASYFQINQGRVADVMKGRRFPEIPPAAELPPDFPAPST' A
#
# COMPACT_ATOMS: atom_id res chain seq x y z
N MET A 1 11.79 -14.90 -0.47
CA MET A 1 11.10 -14.14 0.59
C MET A 1 9.65 -14.59 0.58
N GLN A 2 9.09 -15.06 1.71
CA GLN A 2 7.66 -15.38 1.75
C GLN A 2 6.88 -14.06 1.85
N ASP A 3 6.07 -13.77 0.83
CA ASP A 3 5.17 -12.61 0.85
C ASP A 3 4.18 -12.72 2.01
N ARG A 4 4.03 -11.65 2.79
CA ARG A 4 2.98 -11.57 3.82
C ARG A 4 1.61 -11.50 3.15
N LYS A 5 0.58 -11.94 3.88
CA LYS A 5 -0.82 -11.78 3.44
C LYS A 5 -1.19 -10.29 3.49
N LEU A 6 -1.89 -9.82 2.45
CA LEU A 6 -2.54 -8.51 2.47
C LEU A 6 -3.68 -8.53 3.51
N THR A 7 -3.68 -7.57 4.44
CA THR A 7 -4.74 -7.40 5.45
C THR A 7 -5.51 -6.09 5.23
N PRO A 8 -6.75 -5.97 5.75
CA PRO A 8 -7.52 -4.72 5.73
C PRO A 8 -6.75 -3.50 6.25
N ASP A 9 -5.96 -3.67 7.32
CA ASP A 9 -5.23 -2.57 7.98
C ASP A 9 -4.14 -1.94 7.11
N MET A 10 -3.64 -2.66 6.09
CA MET A 10 -2.65 -2.14 5.16
C MET A 10 -3.27 -1.20 4.10
N VAL A 11 -4.57 -1.38 3.82
CA VAL A 11 -5.26 -0.73 2.68
C VAL A 11 -5.29 0.80 2.77
N PRO A 12 -5.56 1.42 3.94
CA PRO A 12 -5.56 2.87 4.06
C PRO A 12 -4.23 3.49 3.66
N VAL A 13 -3.12 2.89 4.09
CA VAL A 13 -1.75 3.34 3.79
C VAL A 13 -1.41 3.11 2.33
N ILE A 14 -1.76 1.95 1.75
CA ILE A 14 -1.57 1.68 0.32
C ILE A 14 -2.26 2.75 -0.54
N LYS A 15 -3.53 3.05 -0.25
CA LYS A 15 -4.32 4.04 -1.01
C LYS A 15 -3.73 5.45 -0.86
N LEU A 16 -3.35 5.85 0.36
CA LEU A 16 -2.72 7.17 0.59
C LEU A 16 -1.35 7.29 -0.10
N ALA A 17 -0.47 6.29 0.05
CA ALA A 17 0.84 6.28 -0.60
C ALA A 17 0.70 6.38 -2.14
N ARG A 18 -0.32 5.74 -2.73
CA ARG A 18 -0.59 5.89 -4.16
C ARG A 18 -1.08 7.26 -4.57
N ARG A 19 -1.89 7.93 -3.75
CA ARG A 19 -2.26 9.34 -3.99
C ARG A 19 -1.02 10.24 -3.98
N GLN A 20 -0.06 9.96 -3.09
CA GLN A 20 1.24 10.62 -2.99
C GLN A 20 2.28 10.12 -4.01
N LYS A 21 1.85 9.42 -5.06
CA LYS A 21 2.67 8.99 -6.22
C LYS A 21 3.78 7.96 -5.94
N TYR A 22 3.87 7.37 -4.76
CA TYR A 22 4.80 6.26 -4.48
C TYR A 22 4.62 5.09 -5.44
N ASN A 23 5.70 4.52 -5.97
CA ASN A 23 5.62 3.36 -6.86
C ASN A 23 5.19 2.08 -6.11
N TYR A 24 4.67 1.09 -6.85
CA TYR A 24 4.11 -0.13 -6.22
C TYR A 24 5.17 -0.94 -5.49
N ALA A 25 6.40 -1.01 -6.01
CA ALA A 25 7.49 -1.73 -5.38
C ALA A 25 7.80 -1.16 -3.99
N ARG A 26 7.87 0.17 -3.86
CA ARG A 26 8.14 0.85 -2.58
C ARG A 26 7.08 0.55 -1.53
N ILE A 27 5.80 0.63 -1.92
CA ILE A 27 4.66 0.33 -1.04
C ILE A 27 4.68 -1.15 -0.63
N ALA A 28 4.92 -2.03 -1.60
CA ALA A 28 4.95 -3.47 -1.38
C ALA A 28 6.10 -3.91 -0.47
N SER A 29 7.29 -3.30 -0.63
CA SER A 29 8.45 -3.52 0.23
C SER A 29 8.19 -3.14 1.68
N TYR A 30 7.51 -2.00 1.93
CA TYR A 30 7.18 -1.58 3.30
C TYR A 30 6.34 -2.63 4.04
N PHE A 31 5.34 -3.22 3.37
CA PHE A 31 4.49 -4.27 3.95
C PHE A 31 5.04 -5.69 3.82
N GLN A 32 6.15 -5.88 3.09
CA GLN A 32 6.68 -7.19 2.71
C GLN A 32 5.62 -8.07 2.01
N ILE A 33 4.88 -7.47 1.08
CA ILE A 33 3.86 -8.15 0.25
C ILE A 33 4.25 -8.11 -1.22
N ASN A 34 3.56 -8.91 -2.04
CA ASN A 34 3.72 -8.86 -3.48
C ASN A 34 3.14 -7.55 -4.08
N GLN A 35 3.85 -6.91 -5.01
CA GLN A 35 3.40 -5.66 -5.65
C GLN A 35 2.06 -5.78 -6.40
N GLY A 36 1.69 -6.99 -6.86
CA GLY A 36 0.38 -7.26 -7.43
C GLY A 36 -0.77 -7.00 -6.46
N ARG A 37 -0.54 -7.13 -5.14
CA ARG A 37 -1.53 -6.82 -4.11
C ARG A 37 -1.85 -5.34 -4.03
N VAL A 38 -0.83 -4.49 -4.21
CA VAL A 38 -1.01 -3.03 -4.33
C VAL A 38 -1.90 -2.74 -5.55
N ALA A 39 -1.66 -3.41 -6.68
CA ALA A 39 -2.48 -3.26 -7.88
C ALA A 39 -3.93 -3.67 -7.66
N ASP A 40 -4.17 -4.80 -6.98
CA ASP A 40 -5.52 -5.29 -6.69
C ASP A 40 -6.31 -4.35 -5.77
N VAL A 41 -5.65 -3.75 -4.77
CA VAL A 41 -6.26 -2.71 -3.92
C VAL A 41 -6.64 -1.48 -4.76
N MET A 42 -5.73 -0.99 -5.60
CA MET A 42 -6.00 0.21 -6.41
C MET A 42 -7.03 -0.01 -7.52
N LYS A 43 -7.19 -1.24 -8.00
CA LYS A 43 -8.26 -1.63 -8.95
C LYS A 43 -9.60 -1.92 -8.26
N GLY A 44 -9.67 -1.83 -6.93
CA GLY A 44 -10.89 -2.15 -6.17
C GLY A 44 -11.23 -3.64 -6.08
N ARG A 45 -10.31 -4.54 -6.46
CA ARG A 45 -10.51 -6.00 -6.39
C ARG A 45 -10.37 -6.54 -4.97
N ARG A 46 -9.73 -5.79 -4.09
CA ARG A 46 -9.51 -6.12 -2.67
C ARG A 46 -9.85 -4.89 -1.83
N PHE A 47 -10.77 -5.07 -0.89
CA PHE A 47 -11.17 -4.05 0.10
C PHE A 47 -11.56 -2.69 -0.53
N PRO A 48 -12.49 -2.68 -1.51
CA PRO A 48 -12.92 -1.46 -2.17
C PRO A 48 -13.50 -0.44 -1.19
N GLU A 49 -14.17 -0.89 -0.13
CA GLU A 49 -14.87 0.00 0.83
C GLU A 49 -13.95 0.75 1.79
N ILE A 50 -12.70 0.30 1.99
CA ILE A 50 -11.80 0.89 2.98
C ILE A 50 -11.22 2.21 2.45
N PRO A 51 -11.47 3.37 3.10
CA PRO A 51 -10.92 4.64 2.64
C PRO A 51 -9.39 4.73 2.82
N PRO A 52 -8.71 5.65 2.11
CA PRO A 52 -7.31 5.96 2.39
C PRO A 52 -7.13 6.56 3.78
N ALA A 53 -5.93 6.37 4.34
CA ALA A 53 -5.53 7.04 5.57
C ALA A 53 -5.44 8.56 5.37
N ALA A 54 -5.52 9.31 6.47
CA ALA A 54 -5.25 10.76 6.48
C ALA A 54 -3.74 11.04 6.40
N GLU A 55 -2.93 10.23 7.06
CA GLU A 55 -1.47 10.38 7.16
C GLU A 55 -0.77 9.04 6.96
N LEU A 56 0.48 9.07 6.49
CA LEU A 56 1.30 7.86 6.39
C LEU A 56 1.93 7.55 7.77
N PRO A 57 2.23 6.28 8.05
CA PRO A 57 3.01 5.91 9.23
C PRO A 57 4.33 6.71 9.31
N PRO A 58 4.78 7.11 10.52
CA PRO A 58 6.03 7.86 10.68
C PRO A 58 7.28 7.13 10.16
N ASP A 59 7.23 5.80 10.10
CA ASP A 59 8.28 4.94 9.56
C ASP A 59 8.10 4.62 8.07
N PHE A 60 7.05 5.15 7.43
CA PHE A 60 6.86 4.98 6.00
C PHE A 60 7.98 5.69 5.24
N PRO A 61 8.60 5.03 4.25
CA PRO A 61 9.77 5.59 3.60
C PRO A 61 9.50 6.93 2.90
N ALA A 62 10.52 7.78 2.87
CA ALA A 62 10.53 8.97 2.00
C ALA A 62 10.31 8.58 0.52
N PRO A 63 9.68 9.46 -0.28
CA PRO A 63 9.53 9.23 -1.71
C PRO A 63 10.92 9.15 -2.35
N SER A 64 11.08 8.23 -3.31
CA SER A 64 12.28 8.19 -4.13
C SER A 64 12.28 9.43 -5.02
N THR A 65 13.27 10.31 -4.83
CA THR A 65 13.55 11.46 -5.71
C THR A 65 13.80 11.00 -7.15
#